data_AF-A0A7C4CZB4-F1
#
_entry.id   AF-A0A7C4CZB4-F1
#
_cell.length_a   1.000
_cell.length_b   1.000
_cell.length_c   1.000
_cell.angle_alpha   90.00
_cell.angle_beta   90.00
_cell.angle_gamma   90.00
#
_symmetry.space_group_name_H-M   'P 1'
#
loop_
_entity.id
_entity.type
_entity.pdbx_description
1 polymer ?
#
loop_
_entity_poly.entity_id
_entity_poly.type
_entity_poly.pdbx_seq_one_letter_code
_entity_poly.pdbx_strand_id
1 'polypeptide(L)' 'TLSEGRWTHDYPITVEELRAMGLPVSEDMPKEVYELMELYPQAAQRRPGVEFIPVPYAPVRPSRGGEAK' A
#
# COMPACT_ATOMS: atom_id res chain seq x y z
N THR A 1 1.26 -21.47 16.93
CA THR A 1 1.57 -21.52 15.48
C THR A 1 1.32 -20.21 14.76
N LEU A 2 0.44 -19.30 15.21
CA LEU A 2 0.36 -17.94 14.61
C LEU A 2 1.14 -16.86 15.39
N SER A 3 1.70 -17.20 16.55
CA SER A 3 2.42 -16.30 17.45
C SER A 3 3.95 -16.44 17.39
N GLU A 4 4.46 -17.15 16.39
CA GLU A 4 5.90 -17.34 16.17
C GLU A 4 6.48 -16.31 15.20
N GLY A 5 7.76 -15.96 15.36
CA GLY A 5 8.43 -14.86 14.63
C GLY A 5 8.56 -15.03 13.11
N ARG A 6 7.92 -16.05 12.53
CA ARG A 6 7.79 -16.25 11.08
C ARG A 6 6.74 -15.31 10.45
N TRP A 7 5.77 -14.86 11.24
CA TRP A 7 4.65 -14.05 10.76
C TRP A 7 4.91 -12.58 11.08
N THR A 8 5.38 -11.82 10.10
CA THR A 8 5.54 -10.36 10.20
C THR A 8 4.25 -9.66 9.74
N HIS A 9 4.11 -8.38 10.07
CA HIS A 9 2.93 -7.58 9.70
C HIS A 9 2.66 -7.53 8.19
N ASP A 10 3.73 -7.63 7.41
CA ASP A 10 3.76 -7.55 5.96
C ASP A 10 3.83 -8.90 5.26
N TYR A 11 3.84 -10.03 5.99
CA TYR A 11 3.80 -11.35 5.38
C TYR A 11 2.35 -11.69 4.99
N PRO A 12 2.00 -11.70 3.68
CA PRO A 12 0.67 -12.11 3.27
C PRO A 12 0.52 -13.62 3.47
N ILE A 13 -0.50 -14.04 4.19
CA ILE A 13 -0.85 -15.46 4.32
C ILE A 13 -1.85 -15.79 3.22
N THR A 14 -1.52 -16.75 2.35
CA THR A 14 -2.40 -17.12 1.22
C THR A 14 -3.49 -18.11 1.65
N VAL A 15 -4.52 -18.25 0.81
CA VAL A 15 -5.60 -19.22 1.03
C VAL A 15 -5.05 -20.65 1.10
N GLU A 16 -4.08 -20.97 0.23
CA GLU A 16 -3.42 -22.28 0.19
C GLU A 16 -2.68 -22.58 1.49
N GLU A 17 -1.95 -21.59 2.03
CA GLU A 17 -1.25 -21.73 3.30
C GLU A 17 -2.24 -21.96 4.46
N LEU A 18 -3.32 -21.19 4.52
CA LEU A 18 -4.35 -21.35 5.56
C LEU A 18 -5.04 -22.72 5.48
N ARG A 19 -5.32 -23.21 4.27
CA ARG A 19 -5.83 -24.58 4.05
C ARG A 19 -4.84 -25.64 4.51
N ALA A 20 -3.55 -25.47 4.20
CA ALA A 20 -2.49 -26.38 4.65
C ALA A 20 -2.35 -26.41 6.17
N MET A 21 -2.70 -25.32 6.87
CA MET A 21 -2.77 -25.28 8.34
C MET A 21 -4.01 -25.96 8.91
N GLY A 22 -4.95 -26.43 8.07
CA GLY A 22 -6.19 -27.06 8.50
C GLY A 22 -7.23 -26.07 9.03
N LEU A 23 -7.10 -24.78 8.70
CA LEU A 23 -8.07 -23.76 9.10
C LEU A 23 -9.30 -23.80 8.19
N PRO A 24 -10.50 -23.52 8.72
CA PRO A 24 -11.69 -23.35 7.90
C PRO A 24 -11.58 -22.02 7.13
N VAL A 25 -11.34 -22.10 5.83
CA VAL A 25 -11.22 -20.94 4.93
C VAL A 25 -12.34 -20.98 3.91
N SER A 26 -13.04 -19.86 3.75
CA SER A 26 -13.95 -19.62 2.62
C SER A 26 -13.43 -18.45 1.79
N GLU A 27 -13.56 -18.58 0.47
CA GLU A 27 -13.29 -17.52 -0.50
C GLU A 27 -14.58 -16.83 -0.94
N ASP A 28 -15.73 -17.24 -0.38
CA ASP A 28 -17.01 -16.62 -0.67
C ASP A 28 -17.04 -15.21 -0.11
N MET A 29 -17.57 -14.27 -0.90
CA MET A 29 -17.84 -12.90 -0.46
C MET A 29 -19.35 -12.75 -0.23
N PRO A 30 -19.83 -12.81 1.02
CA PRO A 30 -21.26 -12.67 1.32
C PRO A 30 -21.78 -11.30 0.89
N LYS A 31 -23.06 -11.23 0.48
CA LYS A 31 -23.67 -9.98 0.01
C LYS A 31 -23.68 -8.90 1.09
N GLU A 32 -23.84 -9.31 2.33
CA GLU A 32 -23.85 -8.48 3.53
C GLU A 32 -22.54 -7.69 3.70
N VAL A 33 -21.41 -8.24 3.22
CA VAL A 33 -20.13 -7.53 3.23
C VAL A 33 -20.15 -6.35 2.25
N TYR A 34 -20.73 -6.54 1.07
CA TYR A 34 -20.91 -5.45 0.11
C TYR A 34 -21.89 -4.39 0.62
N GLU A 35 -23.01 -4.82 1.21
CA GLU A 35 -23.98 -3.91 1.84
C GLU A 35 -23.32 -3.05 2.94
N LEU A 36 -22.40 -3.64 3.72
CA LEU A 36 -21.59 -2.88 4.68
C LEU A 36 -20.66 -1.88 4.01
N MET A 37 -19.98 -2.27 2.91
CA MET A 37 -19.07 -1.39 2.18
C MET A 37 -19.79 -0.17 1.58
N GLU A 38 -21.03 -0.34 1.12
CA GLU A 38 -21.85 0.75 0.58
C GLU A 38 -22.10 1.88 1.60
N LEU A 39 -22.10 1.57 2.90
CA LEU A 39 -22.26 2.56 3.96
C LEU A 39 -21.02 3.46 4.13
N TYR A 40 -19.84 3.01 3.69
CA TYR A 40 -18.57 3.69 3.89
C TYR A 40 -17.85 3.89 2.55
N PRO A 41 -18.39 4.75 1.66
CA PRO A 41 -17.75 5.02 0.39
C PRO A 41 -16.33 5.57 0.62
N GLN A 42 -15.37 5.04 -0.15
CA GLN A 42 -13.99 5.52 -0.11
C GLN A 42 -13.98 7.03 -0.34
N ALA A 43 -13.36 7.78 0.58
CA ALA A 43 -13.25 9.23 0.43
C ALA A 43 -12.60 9.54 -0.92
N ALA A 44 -13.24 10.40 -1.72
CA ALA A 44 -12.68 10.86 -2.97
C ALA A 44 -11.26 11.36 -2.72
N GLN A 45 -10.31 10.88 -3.52
CA GLN A 45 -8.90 11.18 -3.36
C GLN A 45 -8.72 12.70 -3.40
N ARG A 46 -8.57 13.31 -2.22
CA ARG A 46 -8.11 14.70 -2.12
C ARG A 46 -6.70 14.72 -2.69
N ARG A 47 -6.35 15.83 -3.34
CA ARG A 47 -5.01 16.07 -3.91
C ARG A 47 -3.96 15.47 -2.97
N PRO A 48 -3.12 14.52 -3.43
CA PRO A 48 -2.12 13.92 -2.57
C PRO A 48 -1.32 15.03 -1.90
N GLY A 49 -1.28 15.04 -0.56
CA GLY A 49 -0.48 16.02 0.20
C GLY A 49 1.02 15.80 0.05
N VAL A 50 1.41 14.75 -0.67
CA VAL A 50 2.78 14.35 -0.95
C VAL A 50 2.89 14.13 -2.45
N GLU A 51 3.66 14.97 -3.12
CA GLU A 51 3.97 14.81 -4.53
C GLU A 51 5.12 13.81 -4.63
N PHE A 52 4.86 12.64 -5.22
CA PHE A 52 5.90 11.68 -5.53
C PHE A 52 6.73 12.23 -6.68
N ILE A 53 8.00 12.57 -6.44
CA ILE A 53 8.94 13.02 -7.47
C ILE A 53 9.74 11.79 -7.93
N PRO A 54 9.45 11.19 -9.09
CA PRO A 54 10.13 10.00 -9.58
C PRO A 54 11.45 10.36 -10.28
N VAL A 55 12.34 11.10 -9.64
CA VAL A 55 13.70 11.34 -10.16
C VAL A 55 14.69 11.59 -9.02
N PRO A 56 15.97 11.21 -9.17
CA PRO A 56 17.02 11.73 -8.29
C PRO A 56 17.09 13.26 -8.44
N TYR A 57 17.19 13.99 -7.32
CA TYR A 57 17.49 15.43 -7.35
C TYR A 57 18.78 15.65 -8.15
N ALA A 58 18.67 16.23 -9.35
CA ALA A 58 19.83 16.65 -10.09
C ALA A 58 20.56 17.71 -9.25
N PRO A 59 21.89 17.63 -9.06
CA PRO A 59 22.62 18.65 -8.32
C PRO A 59 22.44 19.99 -9.03
N VAL A 60 21.93 20.97 -8.30
CA VAL A 60 21.82 22.36 -8.75
C VAL A 60 23.22 22.79 -9.19
N ARG A 61 23.46 22.92 -10.49
CA ARG A 61 24.71 23.53 -10.97
C ARG A 61 24.68 24.99 -10.53
N PRO A 62 25.69 25.49 -9.80
CA PRO A 62 25.74 26.90 -9.47
C PRO A 62 25.73 27.71 -10.76
N SER A 63 24.83 28.70 -10.84
CA SER A 63 24.79 29.65 -11.94
C SER A 63 26.18 30.29 -12.04
N ARG A 64 26.83 30.11 -13.18
CA ARG A 64 28.12 30.74 -13.44
C ARG A 64 27.83 32.23 -13.63
N GLY A 65 28.05 32.98 -12.57
CA GLY A 65 27.87 34.43 -12.55
C GLY A 65 28.82 35.12 -13.52
N GLY A 66 28.30 36.19 -14.11
CA GLY A 66 29.04 37.36 -14.56
C GLY A 66 30.06 37.17 -15.68
N GLU A 67 29.64 37.44 -16.92
CA GLU A 67 30.57 38.02 -17.89
C GLU A 67 30.34 39.52 -17.93
N ALA A 68 31.29 40.24 -17.32
CA ALA A 68 31.55 41.64 -17.60
C ALA A 68 32.76 41.69 -18.54
N LYS A 69 32.52 41.92 -19.83
CA LYS A 69 33.25 42.90 -20.64
C LYS A 69 32.66 43.03 -22.04
#